data_AF-A0A916I207-F1
#
_entry.id   AF-A0A916I207-F1
#
_cell.length_a   1.000
_cell.length_b   1.000
_cell.length_c   1.000
_cell.angle_alpha   90.00
_cell.angle_beta   90.00
_cell.angle_gamma   90.00
#
_symmetry.space_group_name_H-M   'P 1'
#
loop_
_entity.id
_entity.type
_entity.pdbx_description
1 polymer ?
#
loop_
_entity_poly.entity_id
_entity_poly.type
_entity_poly.pdbx_seq_one_letter_code
_entity_poly.pdbx_strand_id
1 'polypeptide(L)'
;MIIRLSLRRTLIPLAIIMLLALPALLILGRAFTPIPPRPFTWTDWQVRQARAAYTAELTSLRRDAESLAALVNAPTPDPVQAQIVAVQIGGRWQVGLPALSERRSALVTAAQAVSDWAVGATPREPAQHAVQIALRSLEEADDGLGAR
;
A
#
# COMPACT_ATOMS: atom_id res chain seq x y z
N MET A 1 41.01 4.69 45.01
CA MET A 1 40.27 5.78 44.34
C MET A 1 40.11 5.46 42.84
N ILE A 2 39.36 4.42 42.48
CA ILE A 2 39.15 3.98 41.07
C ILE A 2 37.65 3.75 40.75
N ILE A 3 36.82 3.52 41.77
CA ILE A 3 35.39 3.16 41.63
C ILE A 3 34.51 4.34 41.19
N ARG A 4 34.88 5.61 41.48
CA ARG A 4 34.06 6.79 41.13
C ARG A 4 34.09 7.16 39.63
N LEU A 5 35.08 6.70 38.87
CA LEU A 5 35.26 7.11 37.47
C LEU A 5 34.54 6.18 36.48
N SER A 6 34.48 4.87 36.75
CA SER A 6 33.72 3.90 35.93
C SER A 6 32.21 4.09 36.07
N LEU A 7 31.75 4.52 37.25
CA LEU A 7 30.33 4.75 37.53
C LEU A 7 29.78 5.92 36.70
N ARG A 8 30.51 7.03 36.58
CA ARG A 8 30.07 8.18 35.74
C ARG A 8 30.03 7.81 34.25
N ARG A 9 30.91 6.93 33.79
CA ARG A 9 31.03 6.56 32.38
C ARG A 9 29.88 5.67 31.90
N THR A 10 29.24 4.91 32.79
CA THR A 10 28.04 4.09 32.48
C THR A 10 26.72 4.78 32.84
N LEU A 11 26.72 5.67 33.84
CA LEU A 11 25.51 6.40 34.23
C LEU A 11 25.08 7.44 33.19
N ILE A 12 26.02 8.10 32.51
CA ILE A 12 25.70 9.10 31.46
C ILE A 12 24.94 8.46 30.27
N PRO A 13 25.40 7.38 29.63
CA PRO A 13 24.63 6.76 28.54
C PRO A 13 23.31 6.16 29.01
N LEU A 14 23.24 5.60 30.22
CA LEU A 14 21.99 5.08 30.79
C LEU A 14 20.96 6.21 31.02
N ALA A 15 21.39 7.35 31.56
CA ALA A 15 20.54 8.51 31.76
C ALA A 15 20.03 9.07 30.42
N ILE A 16 20.86 9.07 29.37
CA ILE A 16 20.45 9.47 28.01
C ILE A 16 19.42 8.50 27.42
N ILE A 17 19.64 7.18 27.56
CA ILE A 17 18.66 6.17 27.10
C ILE A 17 17.34 6.35 27.84
N MET A 18 17.36 6.56 29.16
CA MET A 18 16.15 6.75 29.97
C MET A 18 15.43 8.06 29.62
N LEU A 19 16.20 9.13 29.37
CA LEU A 19 15.67 10.44 28.95
C LEU A 19 15.07 10.40 27.54
N LEU A 20 15.57 9.54 26.65
CA LEU A 20 15.00 9.32 25.32
C LEU A 20 13.84 8.31 25.34
N ALA A 21 13.86 7.34 26.25
CA ALA A 21 12.81 6.33 26.38
C ALA A 21 11.48 6.94 26.87
N LEU A 22 11.53 7.87 27.82
CA LEU A 22 10.33 8.54 28.35
C LEU A 22 9.48 9.26 27.28
N PRO A 23 10.03 10.15 26.43
CA PRO A 23 9.28 10.77 25.35
C PRO A 23 8.91 9.76 24.25
N ALA A 24 9.75 8.75 23.99
CA ALA A 24 9.41 7.67 23.05
C ALA A 24 8.17 6.90 23.51
N LEU A 25 8.04 6.58 24.81
CA LEU A 25 6.83 5.96 25.36
C LEU A 25 5.62 6.89 25.31
N LEU A 26 5.79 8.21 25.49
CA LEU A 26 4.69 9.16 25.44
C LEU A 26 4.13 9.31 24.01
N ILE A 27 5.02 9.34 23.01
CA ILE A 27 4.66 9.38 21.58
C ILE A 27 4.00 8.06 21.18
N LEU A 28 4.53 6.93 21.64
CA LEU A 28 3.94 5.62 21.41
C LEU A 28 2.56 5.50 22.08
N GLY A 29 2.41 6.03 23.30
CA GLY A 29 1.12 6.13 23.98
C GLY A 29 0.10 6.91 23.17
N ARG A 30 0.44 8.09 22.65
CA ARG A 30 -0.48 8.88 21.82
C ARG A 30 -0.90 8.19 20.53
N ALA A 31 -0.04 7.38 19.91
CA ALA A 31 -0.41 6.60 18.73
C ALA A 31 -1.38 5.46 19.07
N PHE A 32 -1.40 4.98 20.32
CA PHE A 32 -2.17 3.81 20.75
C PHE A 32 -3.38 4.13 21.63
N THR A 33 -3.51 5.32 22.21
CA THR A 33 -4.69 5.71 23.01
C THR A 33 -5.88 6.11 22.12
N PRO A 34 -6.99 5.36 22.12
CA PRO A 34 -8.22 5.77 21.43
C PRO A 34 -8.88 6.97 22.15
N ILE A 35 -9.60 7.82 21.41
CA ILE A 35 -10.46 8.88 21.98
C ILE A 35 -11.92 8.45 21.74
N PRO A 36 -12.78 8.29 22.78
CA PRO A 36 -12.54 8.49 24.22
C PRO A 36 -11.62 7.42 24.83
N PRO A 37 -10.94 7.74 25.96
CA PRO A 37 -9.95 6.86 26.57
C PRO A 37 -10.60 5.55 27.04
N ARG A 38 -10.40 4.50 26.24
CA ARG A 38 -10.78 3.12 26.57
C ARG A 38 -9.52 2.23 26.54
N PRO A 39 -9.47 1.15 27.33
CA PRO A 39 -8.37 0.19 27.23
C PRO A 39 -8.31 -0.31 25.79
N PHE A 40 -7.11 -0.23 25.20
CA PHE A 40 -6.86 -0.76 23.87
C PHE A 40 -7.10 -2.26 23.89
N THR A 41 -8.15 -2.69 23.21
CA THR A 41 -8.56 -4.10 23.20
C THR A 41 -7.84 -4.84 22.09
N TRP A 42 -7.79 -6.17 22.20
CA TRP A 42 -7.33 -7.03 21.11
C TRP A 42 -8.11 -6.77 19.81
N THR A 43 -9.41 -6.48 19.93
CA THR A 43 -10.27 -6.10 18.81
C THR A 43 -9.81 -4.81 18.14
N ASP A 44 -9.39 -3.79 18.89
CA ASP A 44 -8.87 -2.54 18.33
C ASP A 44 -7.59 -2.77 17.51
N TRP A 45 -6.74 -3.68 17.97
CA TRP A 45 -5.54 -4.08 17.24
C TRP A 45 -5.88 -4.81 15.94
N GLN A 46 -6.81 -5.78 15.99
CA GLN A 46 -7.26 -6.49 14.80
C GLN A 46 -7.87 -5.55 13.76
N VAL A 47 -8.69 -4.59 14.18
CA VAL A 47 -9.28 -3.58 13.28
C VAL A 47 -8.19 -2.72 12.62
N ARG A 48 -7.18 -2.28 13.39
CA ARG A 48 -6.03 -1.54 12.82
C ARG A 48 -5.26 -2.39 11.83
N GLN A 49 -4.98 -3.65 12.14
CA GLN A 49 -4.26 -4.54 11.25
C GLN A 49 -5.04 -4.79 9.95
N ALA A 50 -6.36 -5.02 10.05
CA ALA A 50 -7.23 -5.17 8.89
C ALA A 50 -7.25 -3.91 8.03
N ARG A 51 -7.32 -2.71 8.64
CA ARG A 51 -7.25 -1.45 7.91
C ARG A 51 -5.90 -1.27 7.22
N ALA A 52 -4.81 -1.57 7.91
CA ALA A 52 -3.47 -1.48 7.34
C ALA A 52 -3.29 -2.43 6.15
N ALA A 53 -3.76 -3.67 6.26
CA ALA A 53 -3.74 -4.65 5.17
C ALA A 53 -4.57 -4.17 3.97
N TYR A 54 -5.78 -3.64 4.22
CA TYR A 54 -6.63 -3.08 3.18
C TYR A 54 -5.95 -1.92 2.45
N THR A 55 -5.40 -0.95 3.18
CA THR A 55 -4.72 0.21 2.58
C THR A 55 -3.46 -0.20 1.81
N ALA A 56 -2.71 -1.19 2.29
CA ALA A 56 -1.52 -1.68 1.62
C ALA A 56 -1.86 -2.39 0.29
N GLU A 57 -2.91 -3.21 0.28
CA GLU A 57 -3.38 -3.87 -0.93
C GLU A 57 -3.93 -2.85 -1.93
N LEU A 58 -4.78 -1.92 -1.48
CA LEU A 58 -5.33 -0.87 -2.34
C LEU A 58 -4.23 0.00 -2.98
N THR A 59 -3.22 0.40 -2.19
CA THR A 59 -2.07 1.17 -2.69
C THR A 59 -1.29 0.40 -3.75
N SER A 60 -1.13 -0.91 -3.55
CA SER A 60 -0.39 -1.77 -4.49
C SER A 60 -1.17 -1.95 -5.80
N LEU A 61 -2.49 -2.14 -5.72
CA LEU A 61 -3.37 -2.20 -6.90
C LEU A 61 -3.32 -0.90 -7.71
N ARG A 62 -3.38 0.24 -7.02
CA ARG A 62 -3.30 1.56 -7.65
C ARG A 62 -1.97 1.75 -8.38
N ARG A 63 -0.85 1.44 -7.74
CA ARG A 63 0.47 1.53 -8.37
C ARG A 63 0.57 0.68 -9.64
N ASP A 64 0.02 -0.53 -9.62
CA ASP A 64 0.01 -1.41 -10.79
C ASP A 64 -0.90 -0.89 -11.90
N ALA A 65 -2.08 -0.35 -11.57
CA ALA A 65 -2.97 0.30 -12.52
C ALA A 65 -2.33 1.55 -13.16
N GLU A 66 -1.67 2.39 -12.36
CA GLU A 66 -0.92 3.56 -12.82
C GLU A 66 0.25 3.16 -13.73
N SER A 67 0.92 2.04 -13.42
CA SER A 67 2.01 1.51 -14.26
C SER A 67 1.48 1.07 -15.63
N LEU A 68 0.35 0.36 -15.69
CA LEU A 68 -0.31 0.02 -16.96
C LEU A 68 -0.73 1.27 -17.72
N ALA A 69 -1.29 2.26 -17.02
CA ALA A 69 -1.71 3.53 -17.62
C ALA A 69 -0.53 4.28 -18.23
N ALA A 70 0.60 4.34 -17.54
CA ALA A 70 1.80 4.99 -18.04
C ALA A 70 2.31 4.33 -19.34
N LEU A 71 2.31 2.99 -19.39
CA LEU A 71 2.77 2.23 -20.56
C LEU A 71 1.82 2.38 -21.75
N VAL A 72 0.52 2.20 -21.52
CA VAL A 72 -0.48 2.24 -22.60
C VAL A 72 -0.80 3.66 -23.05
N ASN A 73 -0.55 4.70 -22.24
CA ASN A 73 -0.79 6.11 -22.61
C ASN A 73 0.47 6.88 -23.01
N ALA A 74 1.64 6.23 -23.03
CA ALA A 74 2.88 6.87 -23.49
C ALA A 74 2.76 7.42 -24.92
N PRO A 75 3.41 8.55 -25.26
CA PRO A 75 3.42 9.09 -26.63
C PRO A 75 3.95 8.08 -27.66
N THR A 76 4.98 7.31 -27.27
CA THR A 76 5.56 6.20 -28.03
C THR A 76 5.53 4.94 -27.15
N PRO A 77 4.46 4.15 -27.20
CA PRO A 77 4.33 2.97 -26.36
C PRO A 77 5.32 1.86 -26.76
N ASP A 78 5.97 1.24 -25.77
CA ASP A 78 6.71 -0.01 -25.96
C ASP A 78 5.77 -1.21 -25.67
N PRO A 79 5.29 -1.91 -26.72
CA PRO A 79 4.37 -3.03 -26.53
C PRO A 79 5.03 -4.22 -25.80
N VAL A 80 6.33 -4.44 -25.98
CA VAL A 80 7.03 -5.55 -25.32
C VAL A 80 7.08 -5.30 -23.81
N GLN A 81 7.44 -4.08 -23.41
CA GLN A 81 7.42 -3.69 -22.01
C GLN A 81 6.00 -3.78 -21.42
N ALA A 82 5.00 -3.30 -22.15
CA ALA A 82 3.61 -3.36 -21.73
C ALA A 82 3.12 -4.80 -21.51
N GLN A 83 3.47 -5.72 -22.40
CA GLN A 83 3.12 -7.14 -22.28
C GLN A 83 3.73 -7.77 -21.03
N ILE A 84 5.03 -7.54 -20.79
CA ILE A 84 5.73 -8.12 -19.63
C ILE A 84 5.06 -7.65 -18.33
N VAL A 85 4.79 -6.35 -18.22
CA VAL A 85 4.17 -5.76 -17.04
C VAL A 85 2.72 -6.25 -16.86
N ALA A 86 1.95 -6.33 -17.95
CA ALA A 86 0.60 -6.88 -17.93
C ALA A 86 0.55 -8.32 -17.42
N VAL A 87 1.40 -9.20 -17.93
CA VAL A 87 1.46 -10.61 -17.50
C VAL A 87 1.86 -10.72 -16.02
N GLN A 88 2.83 -9.93 -15.57
CA GLN A 88 3.24 -9.90 -14.16
C GLN A 88 2.09 -9.46 -13.24
N ILE A 89 1.36 -8.41 -13.61
CA ILE A 89 0.21 -7.90 -12.84
C ILE A 89 -0.91 -8.94 -12.80
N GLY A 90 -1.25 -9.54 -13.94
CA GLY A 90 -2.26 -10.59 -14.03
C GLY A 90 -1.96 -11.79 -13.13
N GLY A 91 -0.70 -12.23 -13.08
CA GLY A 91 -0.26 -13.31 -12.19
C GLY A 91 -0.25 -12.93 -10.71
N ARG A 92 0.13 -11.69 -10.38
CA ARG A 92 0.24 -11.21 -8.98
C ARG A 92 -1.11 -11.16 -8.27
N TRP A 93 -2.18 -10.77 -8.97
CA TRP A 93 -3.46 -10.43 -8.34
C TRP A 93 -4.48 -11.56 -8.30
N GLN A 94 -4.05 -12.82 -8.41
CA GLN A 94 -4.92 -14.00 -8.30
C GLN A 94 -5.55 -14.12 -6.91
N VAL A 95 -4.81 -13.79 -5.84
CA VAL A 95 -5.27 -13.90 -4.44
C VAL A 95 -5.04 -12.58 -3.70
N GLY A 96 -5.91 -12.27 -2.75
CA GLY A 96 -5.90 -11.01 -1.99
C GLY A 96 -7.15 -10.87 -1.12
N LEU A 97 -7.35 -9.71 -0.52
CA LEU A 97 -8.47 -9.45 0.38
C LEU A 97 -9.82 -9.60 -0.35
N PRO A 98 -10.83 -10.25 0.27
CA PRO A 98 -12.16 -10.40 -0.34
C PRO A 98 -12.84 -9.07 -0.66
N ALA A 99 -12.61 -8.06 0.19
CA ALA A 99 -13.17 -6.71 0.03
C ALA A 99 -12.70 -5.98 -1.24
N LEU A 100 -11.55 -6.39 -1.81
CA LEU A 100 -10.97 -5.81 -3.02
C LEU A 100 -11.09 -6.75 -4.23
N SER A 101 -11.82 -7.85 -4.12
CA SER A 101 -11.92 -8.89 -5.16
C SER A 101 -12.39 -8.34 -6.52
N GLU A 102 -13.45 -7.52 -6.52
CA GLU A 102 -13.97 -6.88 -7.72
C GLU A 102 -12.93 -5.96 -8.38
N ARG A 103 -12.26 -5.13 -7.59
CA ARG A 103 -11.21 -4.21 -8.06
C ARG A 103 -9.99 -4.93 -8.61
N ARG A 104 -9.60 -6.04 -7.97
CA ARG A 104 -8.56 -6.94 -8.50
C ARG A 104 -8.98 -7.51 -9.85
N SER A 105 -10.22 -7.95 -9.98
CA SER A 105 -10.72 -8.47 -11.27
C SER A 105 -10.72 -7.41 -12.37
N ALA A 106 -11.07 -6.17 -12.05
CA ALA A 106 -10.99 -5.04 -12.99
C ALA A 106 -9.54 -4.78 -13.43
N LEU A 107 -8.57 -4.79 -12.50
CA LEU A 107 -7.16 -4.64 -12.83
C LEU A 107 -6.62 -5.80 -13.69
N VAL A 108 -6.97 -7.04 -13.36
CA VAL A 108 -6.58 -8.22 -14.16
C VAL A 108 -7.17 -8.14 -15.56
N THR A 109 -8.41 -7.68 -15.69
CA THR A 109 -9.06 -7.46 -16.99
C THR A 109 -8.35 -6.37 -17.81
N ALA A 110 -7.96 -5.28 -17.16
CA ALA A 110 -7.17 -4.22 -17.78
C ALA A 110 -5.79 -4.72 -18.23
N ALA A 111 -5.12 -5.52 -17.40
CA ALA A 111 -3.85 -6.16 -17.75
C ALA A 111 -4.00 -7.07 -18.97
N GLN A 112 -5.06 -7.88 -19.03
CA GLN A 112 -5.34 -8.71 -20.21
C GLN A 112 -5.52 -7.86 -21.47
N ALA A 113 -6.32 -6.79 -21.40
CA ALA A 113 -6.53 -5.90 -22.55
C ALA A 113 -5.23 -5.24 -23.03
N VAL A 114 -4.35 -4.84 -22.11
CA VAL A 114 -3.01 -4.31 -22.43
C VAL A 114 -2.14 -5.39 -23.08
N SER A 115 -2.19 -6.63 -22.60
CA SER A 115 -1.49 -7.74 -23.23
C SER A 115 -2.00 -8.03 -24.64
N ASP A 116 -3.31 -8.02 -24.86
CA ASP A 116 -3.94 -8.25 -26.16
C ASP A 116 -3.55 -7.17 -27.17
N TRP A 117 -3.52 -5.91 -26.73
CA TRP A 117 -3.02 -4.81 -27.55
C TRP A 117 -1.52 -4.96 -27.87
N ALA A 118 -0.71 -5.33 -26.88
CA ALA A 118 0.73 -5.45 -27.03
C ALA A 118 1.15 -6.54 -28.04
N VAL A 119 0.37 -7.62 -28.16
CA VAL A 119 0.59 -8.67 -29.19
C VAL A 119 -0.07 -8.34 -30.53
N GLY A 120 -0.71 -7.18 -30.66
CA GLY A 120 -1.40 -6.74 -31.87
C GLY A 120 -2.73 -7.44 -32.12
N ALA A 121 -3.32 -8.12 -31.13
CA ALA A 121 -4.62 -8.76 -31.25
C ALA A 121 -5.78 -7.75 -31.23
N THR A 122 -5.60 -6.62 -30.54
CA THR A 122 -6.60 -5.54 -30.45
C THR A 122 -5.98 -4.16 -30.67
N PRO A 123 -6.79 -3.15 -31.05
CA PRO A 123 -6.35 -1.76 -31.05
C PRO A 123 -5.98 -1.26 -29.65
N ARG A 124 -5.37 -0.08 -29.57
CA ARG A 124 -4.88 0.51 -28.32
C ARG A 124 -6.01 1.04 -27.44
N GLU A 125 -7.05 1.57 -28.05
CA GLU A 125 -8.14 2.29 -27.39
C GLU A 125 -8.90 1.42 -26.39
N PRO A 126 -9.25 0.14 -26.69
CA PRO A 126 -9.84 -0.77 -25.72
C PRO A 126 -8.95 -0.99 -24.47
N ALA A 127 -7.63 -1.11 -24.65
CA ALA A 127 -6.69 -1.28 -23.55
C ALA A 127 -6.63 -0.02 -22.67
N GLN A 128 -6.57 1.17 -23.28
CA GLN A 128 -6.61 2.44 -22.55
C GLN A 128 -7.92 2.59 -21.74
N HIS A 129 -9.05 2.25 -22.35
CA HIS A 129 -10.35 2.32 -21.72
C HIS A 129 -10.46 1.35 -20.52
N ALA A 130 -10.00 0.11 -20.68
CA ALA A 130 -10.00 -0.88 -19.61
C ALA A 130 -9.13 -0.42 -18.41
N VAL A 131 -7.96 0.16 -18.68
CA VAL A 131 -7.08 0.71 -17.64
C VAL A 131 -7.73 1.90 -16.93
N GLN A 132 -8.42 2.79 -17.65
CA GLN A 132 -9.16 3.89 -17.02
C GLN A 132 -10.30 3.42 -16.13
N ILE A 133 -11.04 2.37 -16.52
CA ILE A 133 -12.07 1.76 -15.69
C ILE A 133 -11.45 1.23 -14.39
N ALA A 134 -10.34 0.50 -14.50
CA ALA A 134 -9.64 -0.04 -13.33
C ALA A 134 -9.18 1.08 -12.39
N LEU A 135 -8.56 2.14 -12.91
CA LEU A 135 -8.13 3.30 -12.11
C LEU A 135 -9.29 3.98 -11.39
N ARG A 136 -10.39 4.25 -12.09
CA ARG A 136 -11.58 4.88 -11.49
C ARG A 136 -12.15 4.04 -10.35
N SER A 137 -12.24 2.73 -10.54
CA SER A 137 -12.75 1.81 -9.50
C SER A 137 -11.88 1.79 -8.23
N LEU A 138 -10.57 2.04 -8.39
CA LEU A 138 -9.62 2.11 -7.28
C LEU A 138 -9.65 3.47 -6.58
N GLU A 139 -9.86 4.57 -7.32
CA GLU A 139 -10.03 5.92 -6.78
C GLU A 139 -11.31 6.03 -5.93
N GLU A 140 -12.43 5.52 -6.42
CA GLU A 140 -13.69 5.47 -5.66
C GLU A 140 -13.56 4.69 -4.33
N ALA A 141 -12.66 3.70 -4.28
CA ALA A 141 -12.36 2.92 -3.08
C ALA A 141 -11.63 3.73 -2.01
N ASP A 142 -10.76 4.63 -2.46
CA ASP A 142 -9.92 5.49 -1.62
C ASP A 142 -10.76 6.64 -1.06
N ASP A 143 -11.60 7.25 -1.89
CA ASP A 143 -12.55 8.29 -1.46
C ASP A 143 -13.56 7.78 -0.42
N GLY A 144 -13.99 6.52 -0.56
CA GLY A 144 -14.83 5.84 0.42
C GLY A 144 -14.18 5.65 1.80
N LEU A 145 -12.83 5.69 1.90
CA LEU A 145 -12.09 5.70 3.16
C LEU A 145 -11.92 7.09 3.77
N GLY A 146 -11.91 8.14 2.94
CA GLY A 146 -11.75 9.55 3.36
C GLY A 146 -13.03 10.20 3.86
N ALA A 147 -14.20 9.68 3.46
CA ALA A 147 -15.51 10.21 3.86
C ALA A 147 -16.07 9.64 5.18
N ARG A 148 -15.28 8.87 5.96
CA ARG A 148 -15.71 8.21 7.21
C ARG A 148 -14.79 8.51 8.38
#